data_AF-A0A351FEQ4-F1
#
_entry.id   AF-A0A351FEQ4-F1
#
_cell.length_a   1.000
_cell.length_b   1.000
_cell.length_c   1.000
_cell.angle_alpha   90.00
_cell.angle_beta   90.00
_cell.angle_gamma   90.00
#
_symmetry.space_group_name_H-M   'P 1'
#
loop_
_entity.id
_entity.type
_entity.pdbx_description
1 polymer ?
#
loop_
_entity_poly.entity_id
_entity_poly.type
_entity_poly.pdbx_seq_one_letter_code
_entity_poly.pdbx_strand_id
1 'polypeptide(L)'
;MRGARIERVSLVQENEGSFLGHGTAIASIIAGQSEHNLGLAPSASILSVEVLDKFGEGDAFTVARGVVEATDRGSDLINLSLGSDFSSPVLESAVAYAREKGVVVVAAVGNEGMPEVAFPARYEGVVGVTAVDRMGRPSAFANYGEGVDLSAPGVRVDTAWEEDQIVSFSGTSGATAFVSGALVAEMAKSPHLNESQLMEILYENANEVEKPGFDEWTGHGVLSVARMSNRNVEGISDAAIVGYYFDPQDLKGGGTTPFLVTVQNQGTTWLNNMNLQVIYKGIEKEYLISNLRPGETRSERLYVEGSHGDEPLSIYSKVRIVGQDDHTPENNVRRSTLELPAQR
;
A
#
# COMPACT_ATOMS: atom_id res chain seq x y z
N MET A 1 -5.99 -11.36 19.68
CA MET A 1 -7.27 -11.79 19.04
C MET A 1 -8.41 -12.09 20.01
N ARG A 2 -8.27 -11.90 21.34
CA ARG A 2 -9.39 -12.08 22.29
C ARG A 2 -10.54 -11.12 21.93
N GLY A 3 -11.77 -11.64 21.85
CA GLY A 3 -12.97 -10.87 21.49
C GLY A 3 -13.32 -10.87 19.99
N ALA A 4 -12.38 -11.20 19.10
CA ALA A 4 -12.66 -11.32 17.68
C ALA A 4 -13.55 -12.53 17.39
N ARG A 5 -14.48 -12.39 16.44
CA ARG A 5 -15.34 -13.48 15.95
C ARG A 5 -14.56 -14.26 14.91
N ILE A 6 -14.05 -15.45 15.27
CA ILE A 6 -13.23 -16.27 14.39
C ILE A 6 -13.88 -17.65 14.22
N GLU A 7 -14.16 -18.01 12.99
CA GLU A 7 -14.49 -19.38 12.57
C GLU A 7 -13.26 -19.98 11.88
N ARG A 8 -13.00 -21.28 12.10
CA ARG A 8 -11.84 -21.97 11.53
C ARG A 8 -12.28 -23.19 10.72
N VAL A 9 -11.68 -23.34 9.55
CA VAL A 9 -11.82 -24.50 8.66
C VAL A 9 -10.42 -24.91 8.24
N SER A 10 -10.06 -26.19 8.40
CA SER A 10 -8.78 -26.72 7.91
C SER A 10 -8.99 -27.62 6.70
N LEU A 11 -8.25 -27.35 5.64
CA LEU A 11 -8.23 -28.15 4.41
C LEU A 11 -6.95 -28.99 4.29
N VAL A 12 -6.05 -28.88 5.26
CA VAL A 12 -4.80 -29.65 5.37
C VAL A 12 -4.95 -30.77 6.40
N GLN A 13 -4.18 -31.85 6.28
CA GLN A 13 -4.20 -32.90 7.29
C GLN A 13 -3.48 -32.40 8.55
N GLU A 14 -4.13 -32.51 9.71
CA GLU A 14 -3.54 -32.18 11.01
C GLU A 14 -2.32 -33.08 11.27
N ASN A 15 -1.13 -32.54 11.05
CA ASN A 15 0.11 -33.08 11.61
C ASN A 15 0.53 -32.16 12.76
N GLU A 16 0.91 -32.73 13.90
CA GLU A 16 1.26 -31.97 15.11
C GLU A 16 2.21 -30.78 14.82
N GLY A 17 1.78 -29.61 15.29
CA GLY A 17 2.39 -28.29 15.12
C GLY A 17 1.81 -27.53 13.93
N SER A 18 0.77 -26.71 14.11
CA SER A 18 0.25 -25.81 13.05
C SER A 18 1.06 -24.51 13.02
N PHE A 19 1.27 -23.94 11.83
CA PHE A 19 1.91 -22.63 11.61
C PHE A 19 0.90 -21.51 11.93
N LEU A 20 0.44 -21.44 13.18
CA LEU A 20 -0.67 -20.58 13.61
C LEU A 20 -0.25 -19.10 13.68
N GLY A 21 1.04 -18.82 13.80
CA GLY A 21 1.58 -17.48 14.04
C GLY A 21 1.32 -16.51 12.90
N HIS A 22 1.65 -16.90 11.66
CA HIS A 22 1.49 -16.01 10.50
C HIS A 22 0.03 -15.65 10.27
N GLY A 23 -0.87 -16.64 10.22
CA GLY A 23 -2.31 -16.39 10.08
C GLY A 23 -2.87 -15.51 11.22
N THR A 24 -2.37 -15.69 12.45
CA THR A 24 -2.72 -14.84 13.59
C THR A 24 -2.24 -13.40 13.41
N ALA A 25 -1.02 -13.20 12.90
CA ALA A 25 -0.48 -11.87 12.62
C ALA A 25 -1.35 -11.11 11.61
N ILE A 26 -1.70 -11.76 10.50
CA ILE A 26 -2.55 -11.19 9.44
C ILE A 26 -3.93 -10.85 9.99
N ALA A 27 -4.57 -11.80 10.67
CA ALA A 27 -5.89 -11.58 11.26
C ALA A 27 -5.88 -10.44 12.30
N SER A 28 -4.75 -10.21 12.99
CA SER A 28 -4.62 -9.14 13.97
C SER A 28 -4.56 -7.74 13.36
N ILE A 29 -3.89 -7.58 12.22
CA ILE A 29 -3.88 -6.30 11.48
C ILE A 29 -5.28 -5.96 10.99
N ILE A 30 -6.06 -6.96 10.57
CA ILE A 30 -7.43 -6.78 10.07
C ILE A 30 -8.40 -6.51 11.22
N ALA A 31 -8.48 -7.41 12.20
CA ALA A 31 -9.56 -7.45 13.19
C ALA A 31 -9.08 -7.60 14.64
N GLY A 32 -7.84 -7.21 14.95
CA GLY A 32 -7.36 -7.13 16.32
C GLY A 32 -8.25 -6.24 17.20
N GLN A 33 -8.49 -6.65 18.45
CA GLN A 33 -9.36 -5.93 19.39
C GLN A 33 -8.66 -5.57 20.71
N SER A 34 -7.39 -5.90 20.86
CA SER A 34 -6.63 -5.50 22.06
C SER A 34 -6.22 -4.04 21.95
N GLU A 35 -6.13 -3.34 23.08
CA GLU A 35 -5.71 -1.93 23.11
C GLU A 35 -4.33 -1.69 22.47
N HIS A 36 -3.42 -2.67 22.56
CA HIS A 36 -2.07 -2.61 21.99
C HIS A 36 -1.94 -3.17 20.57
N ASN A 37 -3.03 -3.70 20.00
CA ASN A 37 -3.08 -4.22 18.64
C ASN A 37 -4.54 -4.20 18.17
N LEU A 38 -4.98 -2.99 17.83
CA LEU A 38 -6.30 -2.74 17.28
C LEU A 38 -6.19 -2.82 15.75
N GLY A 39 -6.92 -3.75 15.15
CA GLY A 39 -6.99 -3.89 13.70
C GLY A 39 -7.80 -2.77 13.07
N LEU A 40 -7.71 -2.64 11.74
CA LEU A 40 -8.45 -1.60 11.00
C LEU A 40 -9.97 -1.82 10.98
N ALA A 41 -10.41 -3.07 11.04
CA ALA A 41 -11.81 -3.49 11.09
C ALA A 41 -12.06 -4.39 12.31
N PRO A 42 -11.98 -3.87 13.54
CA PRO A 42 -12.01 -4.68 14.77
C PRO A 42 -13.34 -5.42 14.97
N SER A 43 -14.43 -4.98 14.33
CA SER A 43 -15.74 -5.63 14.39
C SER A 43 -15.96 -6.70 13.31
N ALA A 44 -15.02 -6.87 12.38
CA ALA A 44 -15.12 -7.87 11.33
C ALA A 44 -15.15 -9.29 11.92
N SER A 45 -15.86 -10.18 11.24
CA SER A 45 -15.76 -11.62 11.48
C SER A 45 -14.66 -12.18 10.58
N ILE A 46 -13.84 -13.08 11.11
CA ILE A 46 -12.76 -13.74 10.36
C ILE A 46 -13.15 -15.20 10.13
N LEU A 47 -13.22 -15.62 8.87
CA LEU A 47 -13.20 -17.02 8.48
C LEU A 47 -11.75 -17.41 8.15
N SER A 48 -11.12 -18.16 9.04
CA SER A 48 -9.75 -18.65 8.88
C SER A 48 -9.78 -20.00 8.18
N VAL A 49 -9.43 -20.01 6.89
CA VAL A 49 -9.33 -21.21 6.07
C VAL A 49 -7.85 -21.60 5.95
N GLU A 50 -7.46 -22.68 6.61
CA GLU A 50 -6.09 -23.19 6.59
C GLU A 50 -5.86 -24.00 5.31
N VAL A 51 -4.99 -23.49 4.44
CA VAL A 51 -4.64 -24.06 3.12
C VAL A 51 -3.16 -24.39 2.97
N LEU A 52 -2.35 -24.02 3.96
CA LEU A 52 -0.91 -24.28 4.02
C LEU A 52 -0.63 -25.17 5.22
N ASP A 53 0.36 -26.03 5.11
CA ASP A 53 0.82 -26.89 6.18
C ASP A 53 1.69 -26.12 7.19
N LYS A 54 2.28 -26.85 8.13
CA LYS A 54 3.11 -26.29 9.21
C LYS A 54 4.42 -25.64 8.77
N PHE A 55 4.85 -25.88 7.54
CA PHE A 55 6.02 -25.27 6.94
C PHE A 55 5.64 -24.07 6.07
N GLY A 56 4.35 -23.73 6.00
CA GLY A 56 3.83 -22.71 5.09
C GLY A 56 3.73 -23.20 3.64
N GLU A 57 3.78 -24.52 3.42
CA GLU A 57 3.71 -25.11 2.09
C GLU A 57 2.29 -25.57 1.78
N GLY A 58 1.85 -25.37 0.55
CA GLY A 58 0.54 -25.82 0.08
C GLY A 58 0.52 -25.94 -1.42
N ASP A 59 -0.49 -26.63 -1.93
CA ASP A 59 -0.68 -26.81 -3.37
C ASP A 59 -1.82 -25.91 -3.89
N ALA A 60 -1.73 -25.55 -5.18
CA ALA A 60 -2.70 -24.65 -5.79
C ALA A 60 -4.14 -25.18 -5.77
N PHE A 61 -4.35 -26.50 -5.73
CA PHE A 61 -5.69 -27.09 -5.65
C PHE A 61 -6.30 -26.90 -4.26
N THR A 62 -5.52 -27.08 -3.19
CA THR A 62 -5.95 -26.81 -1.81
C THR A 62 -6.24 -25.33 -1.60
N VAL A 63 -5.41 -24.43 -2.12
CA VAL A 63 -5.67 -22.98 -2.07
C VAL A 63 -6.95 -22.62 -2.86
N ALA A 64 -7.12 -23.16 -4.06
CA ALA A 64 -8.33 -22.93 -4.86
C ALA A 64 -9.60 -23.41 -4.14
N ARG A 65 -9.54 -24.57 -3.48
CA ARG A 65 -10.64 -25.06 -2.63
C ARG A 65 -10.92 -24.12 -1.46
N GLY A 66 -9.90 -23.55 -0.84
CA GLY A 66 -10.07 -22.57 0.23
C GLY A 66 -10.74 -21.27 -0.22
N VAL A 67 -10.41 -20.79 -1.42
CA VAL A 67 -11.07 -19.63 -2.04
C VAL A 67 -12.56 -19.92 -2.28
N VAL A 68 -12.89 -21.09 -2.85
CA VAL A 68 -14.29 -21.51 -3.06
C VAL A 68 -15.02 -21.66 -1.73
N GLU A 69 -14.42 -22.31 -0.74
CA GLU A 69 -15.00 -22.50 0.61
C GLU A 69 -15.32 -21.16 1.28
N ALA A 70 -14.40 -20.20 1.22
CA ALA A 70 -14.61 -18.86 1.78
C ALA A 70 -15.72 -18.10 1.04
N THR A 71 -15.76 -18.22 -0.28
CA THR A 71 -16.81 -17.61 -1.13
C THR A 71 -18.19 -18.19 -0.80
N ASP A 72 -18.31 -19.52 -0.73
CA ASP A 72 -19.58 -20.21 -0.50
C ASP A 72 -20.11 -20.01 0.93
N ARG A 73 -19.23 -19.71 1.88
CA ARG A 73 -19.58 -19.31 3.25
C ARG A 73 -19.92 -17.82 3.38
N GLY A 74 -19.86 -17.05 2.30
CA GLY A 74 -20.31 -15.66 2.26
C GLY A 74 -19.31 -14.64 2.77
N SER A 75 -18.00 -14.89 2.61
CA SER A 75 -16.98 -13.87 2.85
C SER A 75 -17.14 -12.70 1.88
N ASP A 76 -17.11 -11.46 2.38
CA ASP A 76 -17.12 -10.24 1.55
C ASP A 76 -15.76 -9.98 0.87
N LEU A 77 -14.67 -10.43 1.53
CA LEU A 77 -13.29 -10.26 1.08
C LEU A 77 -12.43 -11.46 1.46
N ILE A 78 -11.53 -11.86 0.56
CA ILE A 78 -10.53 -12.92 0.78
C ILE A 78 -9.12 -12.31 0.73
N ASN A 79 -8.38 -12.46 1.83
CA ASN A 79 -6.97 -12.07 1.93
C ASN A 79 -6.08 -13.31 1.67
N LEU A 80 -5.30 -13.27 0.59
CA LEU A 80 -4.33 -14.30 0.21
C LEU A 80 -2.90 -13.79 0.45
N SER A 81 -2.45 -13.86 1.70
CA SER A 81 -1.08 -13.53 2.10
C SER A 81 -0.10 -14.68 1.84
N LEU A 82 -0.14 -15.23 0.63
CA LEU A 82 0.67 -16.33 0.12
C LEU A 82 1.04 -16.06 -1.33
N GLY A 83 2.00 -16.80 -1.88
CA GLY A 83 2.44 -16.59 -3.27
C GLY A 83 3.09 -17.83 -3.88
N SER A 84 3.05 -17.89 -5.21
CA SER A 84 3.81 -18.82 -6.03
C SER A 84 4.28 -18.14 -7.31
N ASP A 85 5.45 -18.54 -7.82
CA ASP A 85 5.97 -18.05 -9.10
C ASP A 85 5.15 -18.53 -10.30
N PHE A 86 4.36 -19.60 -10.13
CA PHE A 86 3.65 -20.25 -11.22
C PHE A 86 2.14 -20.00 -11.16
N SER A 87 1.55 -19.70 -12.32
CA SER A 87 0.11 -19.67 -12.47
C SER A 87 -0.50 -21.07 -12.37
N SER A 88 -1.77 -21.12 -12.01
CA SER A 88 -2.53 -22.35 -11.87
C SER A 88 -3.95 -22.12 -12.36
N PRO A 89 -4.39 -22.78 -13.45
CA PRO A 89 -5.73 -22.59 -14.00
C PRO A 89 -6.85 -22.88 -12.99
N VAL A 90 -6.64 -23.81 -12.06
CA VAL A 90 -7.64 -24.11 -11.02
C VAL A 90 -7.75 -22.99 -9.99
N LEU A 91 -6.63 -22.35 -9.63
CA LEU A 91 -6.63 -21.22 -8.70
C LEU A 91 -7.18 -19.96 -9.37
N GLU A 92 -6.78 -19.70 -10.61
CA GLU A 92 -7.32 -18.60 -11.42
C GLU A 92 -8.84 -18.70 -11.56
N SER A 93 -9.36 -19.91 -11.86
CA SER A 93 -10.81 -20.15 -11.94
C SER A 93 -11.53 -19.95 -10.60
N ALA A 94 -10.90 -20.33 -9.49
CA ALA A 94 -11.47 -20.12 -8.15
C ALA A 94 -11.50 -18.63 -7.77
N VAL A 95 -10.46 -17.88 -8.13
CA VAL A 95 -10.41 -16.42 -7.96
C VAL A 95 -11.49 -15.74 -8.82
N ALA A 96 -11.61 -16.13 -10.08
CA ALA A 96 -12.66 -15.62 -10.96
C ALA A 96 -14.06 -15.92 -10.39
N TYR A 97 -14.29 -17.13 -9.87
CA TYR A 97 -15.53 -17.50 -9.19
C TYR A 97 -15.84 -16.60 -7.99
N ALA A 98 -14.86 -16.33 -7.13
CA ALA A 98 -15.03 -15.43 -5.99
C ALA A 98 -15.48 -14.02 -6.46
N ARG A 99 -14.80 -13.49 -7.49
CA ARG A 99 -15.13 -12.18 -8.06
C ARG A 99 -16.51 -12.13 -8.72
N GLU A 100 -16.90 -13.18 -9.45
CA GLU A 100 -18.25 -13.30 -10.02
C GLU A 100 -19.35 -13.30 -8.94
N LYS A 101 -19.01 -13.72 -7.71
CA LYS A 101 -19.88 -13.66 -6.53
C LYS A 101 -19.82 -12.33 -5.77
N GLY A 102 -19.04 -11.37 -6.25
CA GLY A 102 -18.85 -10.06 -5.62
C GLY A 102 -17.88 -10.06 -4.45
N VAL A 103 -17.05 -11.11 -4.32
CA VAL A 103 -16.04 -11.22 -3.27
C VAL A 103 -14.75 -10.55 -3.75
N VAL A 104 -14.26 -9.58 -2.97
CA VAL A 104 -12.98 -8.91 -3.27
C VAL A 104 -11.82 -9.84 -2.90
N VAL A 105 -10.83 -9.97 -3.77
CA VAL A 105 -9.62 -10.77 -3.49
C VAL A 105 -8.42 -9.84 -3.41
N VAL A 106 -7.70 -9.90 -2.30
CA VAL A 106 -6.49 -9.10 -2.04
C VAL A 106 -5.33 -10.05 -1.80
N ALA A 107 -4.20 -9.86 -2.49
CA ALA A 107 -3.08 -10.79 -2.41
C ALA A 107 -1.71 -10.09 -2.28
N ALA A 108 -0.79 -10.80 -1.62
CA ALA A 108 0.58 -10.36 -1.46
C ALA A 108 1.37 -10.54 -2.76
N VAL A 109 2.22 -9.57 -3.11
CA VAL A 109 2.99 -9.62 -4.37
C VAL A 109 4.25 -10.48 -4.31
N GLY A 110 4.68 -10.95 -3.13
CA GLY A 110 5.93 -11.70 -2.94
C GLY A 110 6.99 -10.91 -2.15
N ASN A 111 8.07 -11.59 -1.73
CA ASN A 111 9.11 -11.05 -0.84
C ASN A 111 10.55 -11.33 -1.32
N GLU A 112 10.75 -11.50 -2.63
CA GLU A 112 12.01 -11.89 -3.25
C GLU A 112 12.83 -10.68 -3.77
N GLY A 113 12.26 -9.47 -3.75
CA GLY A 113 12.88 -8.25 -4.27
C GLY A 113 13.00 -8.26 -5.80
N MET A 114 12.14 -9.01 -6.47
CA MET A 114 12.20 -9.27 -7.91
C MET A 114 11.17 -8.46 -8.71
N PRO A 115 11.45 -8.14 -9.99
CA PRO A 115 10.48 -7.54 -10.92
C PRO A 115 9.42 -8.56 -11.39
N GLU A 116 8.94 -9.40 -10.46
CA GLU A 116 8.08 -10.54 -10.74
C GLU A 116 7.08 -10.75 -9.59
N VAL A 117 5.91 -10.10 -9.69
CA VAL A 117 4.76 -10.29 -8.77
C VAL A 117 4.27 -11.75 -8.72
N ALA A 118 4.16 -12.36 -7.56
CA ALA A 118 3.68 -13.73 -7.41
C ALA A 118 2.19 -13.90 -7.77
N PHE A 119 1.79 -15.12 -8.12
CA PHE A 119 0.38 -15.51 -8.16
C PHE A 119 -0.10 -15.86 -6.74
N PRO A 120 -1.33 -15.47 -6.33
CA PRO A 120 -2.43 -14.99 -7.17
C PRO A 120 -2.51 -13.48 -7.40
N ALA A 121 -1.60 -12.66 -6.85
CA ALA A 121 -1.67 -11.20 -6.99
C ALA A 121 -1.65 -10.71 -8.45
N ARG A 122 -1.05 -11.49 -9.36
CA ARG A 122 -1.03 -11.18 -10.80
C ARG A 122 -2.30 -11.59 -11.56
N TYR A 123 -3.27 -12.28 -10.95
CA TYR A 123 -4.52 -12.62 -11.65
C TYR A 123 -5.39 -11.39 -11.86
N GLU A 124 -6.16 -11.39 -12.96
CA GLU A 124 -7.03 -10.27 -13.30
C GLU A 124 -8.05 -9.96 -12.21
N GLY A 125 -8.02 -8.71 -11.72
CA GLY A 125 -8.90 -8.16 -10.70
C GLY A 125 -8.67 -8.69 -9.28
N VAL A 126 -7.52 -9.32 -9.03
CA VAL A 126 -6.98 -9.41 -7.67
C VAL A 126 -6.28 -8.10 -7.34
N VAL A 127 -6.51 -7.56 -6.14
CA VAL A 127 -5.79 -6.40 -5.64
C VAL A 127 -4.41 -6.85 -5.14
N GLY A 128 -3.36 -6.61 -5.92
CA GLY A 128 -1.99 -6.93 -5.58
C GLY A 128 -1.34 -5.85 -4.71
N VAL A 129 -0.86 -6.24 -3.53
CA VAL A 129 -0.35 -5.31 -2.52
C VAL A 129 1.14 -5.50 -2.26
N THR A 130 1.91 -4.45 -2.52
CA THR A 130 3.34 -4.36 -2.18
C THR A 130 3.58 -3.66 -0.85
N ALA A 131 4.81 -3.73 -0.33
CA ALA A 131 5.16 -3.26 1.01
C ALA A 131 6.05 -2.02 0.99
N VAL A 132 5.67 -1.02 1.79
CA VAL A 132 6.48 0.15 2.10
C VAL A 132 6.86 0.20 3.58
N ASP A 133 7.90 0.97 3.89
CA ASP A 133 8.25 1.30 5.26
C ASP A 133 7.44 2.49 5.83
N ARG A 134 7.70 2.84 7.09
CA ARG A 134 7.02 3.95 7.78
C ARG A 134 7.18 5.33 7.13
N MET A 135 8.14 5.49 6.21
CA MET A 135 8.39 6.71 5.45
C MET A 135 7.76 6.65 4.05
N GLY A 136 7.00 5.59 3.75
CA GLY A 136 6.41 5.33 2.43
C GLY A 136 7.39 4.74 1.42
N ARG A 137 8.64 4.45 1.80
CA ARG A 137 9.64 3.98 0.83
C ARG A 137 9.38 2.51 0.47
N PRO A 138 9.43 2.14 -0.83
CA PRO A 138 9.35 0.74 -1.24
C PRO A 138 10.35 -0.13 -0.48
N SER A 139 9.89 -1.27 0.01
CA SER A 139 10.76 -2.21 0.71
C SER A 139 11.62 -3.00 -0.26
N ALA A 140 12.90 -3.22 0.07
CA ALA A 140 13.84 -3.91 -0.81
C ALA A 140 13.51 -5.40 -1.02
N PHE A 141 12.70 -6.00 -0.15
CA PHE A 141 12.26 -7.38 -0.29
C PHE A 141 10.97 -7.50 -1.11
N ALA A 142 10.13 -6.47 -1.23
CA ALA A 142 8.86 -6.66 -1.92
C ALA A 142 9.08 -6.80 -3.43
N ASN A 143 8.37 -7.74 -4.05
CA ASN A 143 8.33 -7.80 -5.49
C ASN A 143 7.60 -6.58 -6.06
N TYR A 144 7.93 -6.25 -7.30
CA TYR A 144 7.41 -5.10 -8.03
C TYR A 144 7.13 -5.49 -9.48
N GLY A 145 6.42 -4.66 -10.23
CA GLY A 145 6.08 -4.93 -11.63
C GLY A 145 4.57 -5.03 -11.89
N GLU A 146 4.24 -5.69 -13.00
CA GLU A 146 2.86 -5.94 -13.40
C GLU A 146 2.12 -6.80 -12.35
N GLY A 147 0.97 -6.32 -11.88
CA GLY A 147 0.20 -6.90 -10.79
C GLY A 147 0.35 -6.19 -9.44
N VAL A 148 1.13 -5.11 -9.35
CA VAL A 148 1.07 -4.19 -8.20
C VAL A 148 -0.03 -3.16 -8.43
N ASP A 149 -1.07 -3.17 -7.59
CA ASP A 149 -2.14 -2.16 -7.62
C ASP A 149 -1.88 -1.01 -6.65
N LEU A 150 -1.43 -1.32 -5.44
CA LEU A 150 -1.05 -0.31 -4.45
C LEU A 150 -0.04 -0.86 -3.45
N SER A 151 0.46 0.03 -2.60
CA SER A 151 1.32 -0.30 -1.47
C SER A 151 0.66 -0.02 -0.12
N ALA A 152 1.13 -0.71 0.92
CA ALA A 152 0.76 -0.43 2.30
C ALA A 152 1.94 -0.73 3.26
N PRO A 153 1.87 -0.28 4.52
CA PRO A 153 2.93 -0.57 5.49
C PRO A 153 3.16 -2.07 5.65
N GLY A 154 4.40 -2.52 5.42
CA GLY A 154 4.77 -3.93 5.52
C GLY A 154 6.14 -4.18 6.15
N VAL A 155 6.81 -3.14 6.65
CA VAL A 155 8.13 -3.23 7.28
C VAL A 155 8.01 -2.95 8.78
N ARG A 156 8.46 -3.90 9.61
CA ARG A 156 8.49 -3.81 11.08
C ARG A 156 7.12 -3.45 11.66
N VAL A 157 6.10 -4.19 11.24
CA VAL A 157 4.72 -4.08 11.73
C VAL A 157 4.58 -4.93 12.97
N ASP A 158 4.14 -4.35 14.08
CA ASP A 158 3.88 -5.09 15.30
C ASP A 158 2.53 -5.83 15.19
N THR A 159 2.55 -7.13 15.43
CA THR A 159 1.40 -8.03 15.19
C THR A 159 1.23 -9.02 16.33
N ALA A 160 0.00 -9.53 16.50
CA ALA A 160 -0.24 -10.61 17.44
C ALA A 160 0.30 -11.91 16.87
N TRP A 161 0.83 -12.74 17.76
CA TRP A 161 1.37 -14.04 17.42
C TRP A 161 0.77 -15.12 18.32
N GLU A 162 1.28 -16.34 18.20
CA GLU A 162 0.95 -17.44 19.10
C GLU A 162 1.28 -17.10 20.56
N GLU A 163 0.65 -17.83 21.49
CA GLU A 163 0.93 -17.74 22.93
C GLU A 163 0.84 -16.33 23.53
N ASP A 164 -0.13 -15.51 23.06
CA ASP A 164 -0.35 -14.12 23.49
C ASP A 164 0.89 -13.20 23.28
N GLN A 165 1.78 -13.56 22.35
CA GLN A 165 2.96 -12.75 22.01
C GLN A 165 2.63 -11.61 21.03
N ILE A 166 3.47 -10.58 21.05
CA ILE A 166 3.54 -9.54 20.01
C ILE A 166 4.90 -9.63 19.34
N VAL A 167 4.92 -9.71 18.01
CA VAL A 167 6.15 -9.78 17.21
C VAL A 167 6.18 -8.70 16.15
N SER A 168 7.38 -8.20 15.85
CA SER A 168 7.61 -7.27 14.75
C SER A 168 7.87 -8.06 13.47
N PHE A 169 6.93 -7.96 12.52
CA PHE A 169 6.89 -8.71 11.26
C PHE A 169 7.22 -7.81 10.07
N SER A 170 7.93 -8.34 9.06
CA SER A 170 8.13 -7.66 7.78
C SER A 170 7.78 -8.59 6.62
N GLY A 171 6.93 -8.13 5.72
CA GLY A 171 6.48 -8.88 4.55
C GLY A 171 5.27 -8.22 3.88
N THR A 172 5.10 -8.48 2.58
CA THR A 172 3.94 -8.04 1.80
C THR A 172 2.63 -8.61 2.31
N SER A 173 2.67 -9.73 3.05
CA SER A 173 1.53 -10.25 3.82
C SER A 173 0.92 -9.21 4.77
N GLY A 174 1.75 -8.44 5.48
CA GLY A 174 1.28 -7.41 6.42
C GLY A 174 0.62 -6.23 5.70
N ALA A 175 1.21 -5.81 4.59
CA ALA A 175 0.65 -4.79 3.71
C ALA A 175 -0.72 -5.22 3.15
N THR A 176 -0.83 -6.48 2.68
CA THR A 176 -2.08 -7.11 2.22
C THR A 176 -3.16 -7.07 3.29
N ALA A 177 -2.78 -7.33 4.55
CA ALA A 177 -3.69 -7.29 5.69
C ALA A 177 -4.21 -5.88 5.99
N PHE A 178 -3.37 -4.84 5.88
CA PHE A 178 -3.82 -3.45 6.03
C PHE A 178 -4.81 -3.06 4.95
N VAL A 179 -4.56 -3.41 3.68
CA VAL A 179 -5.50 -3.13 2.58
C VAL A 179 -6.82 -3.87 2.82
N SER A 180 -6.77 -5.16 3.19
CA SER A 180 -7.94 -5.95 3.53
C SER A 180 -8.76 -5.33 4.67
N GLY A 181 -8.10 -4.91 5.74
CA GLY A 181 -8.76 -4.24 6.87
C GLY A 181 -9.39 -2.90 6.50
N ALA A 182 -8.73 -2.09 5.68
CA ALA A 182 -9.27 -0.82 5.20
C ALA A 182 -10.51 -1.02 4.31
N LEU A 183 -10.45 -2.00 3.40
CA LEU A 183 -11.57 -2.34 2.53
C LEU A 183 -12.78 -2.87 3.31
N VAL A 184 -12.57 -3.79 4.26
CA VAL A 184 -13.66 -4.31 5.11
C VAL A 184 -14.27 -3.20 5.97
N ALA A 185 -13.46 -2.29 6.53
CA ALA A 185 -13.97 -1.14 7.28
C ALA A 185 -14.82 -0.22 6.39
N GLU A 186 -14.42 -0.03 5.14
CA GLU A 186 -15.17 0.79 4.18
C GLU A 186 -16.46 0.11 3.72
N MET A 187 -16.45 -1.20 3.44
CA MET A 187 -17.65 -1.99 3.15
C MET A 187 -18.68 -1.88 4.28
N ALA A 188 -18.23 -1.96 5.54
CA ALA A 188 -19.10 -1.84 6.70
C ALA A 188 -19.69 -0.43 6.85
N LYS A 189 -18.91 0.62 6.54
CA LYS A 189 -19.35 2.02 6.60
C LYS A 189 -20.31 2.37 5.45
N SER A 190 -20.10 1.76 4.29
CA SER A 190 -20.77 2.11 3.03
C SER A 190 -21.29 0.85 2.31
N PRO A 191 -22.28 0.13 2.87
CA PRO A 191 -22.72 -1.18 2.37
C PRO A 191 -23.47 -1.14 1.03
N HIS A 192 -23.64 0.04 0.45
CA HIS A 192 -24.30 0.25 -0.85
C HIS A 192 -23.30 0.39 -2.00
N LEU A 193 -22.00 0.44 -1.72
CA LEU A 193 -20.97 0.52 -2.74
C LEU A 193 -20.83 -0.83 -3.44
N ASN A 194 -20.64 -0.79 -4.76
CA ASN A 194 -20.18 -1.95 -5.51
C ASN A 194 -18.64 -2.03 -5.50
N GLU A 195 -18.09 -3.15 -5.98
CA GLU A 195 -16.65 -3.40 -6.06
C GLU A 195 -15.90 -2.27 -6.79
N SER A 196 -16.40 -1.81 -7.94
CA SER A 196 -15.73 -0.76 -8.71
C SER A 196 -15.64 0.56 -7.95
N GLN A 197 -16.71 0.96 -7.27
CA GLN A 197 -16.72 2.16 -6.43
C GLN A 197 -15.79 2.01 -5.21
N LEU A 198 -15.72 0.80 -4.65
CA LEU A 198 -14.82 0.51 -3.55
C LEU A 198 -13.35 0.60 -3.98
N MET A 199 -13.01 0.10 -5.17
CA MET A 199 -11.66 0.21 -5.74
C MET A 199 -11.32 1.66 -6.13
N GLU A 200 -12.26 2.42 -6.67
CA GLU A 200 -12.11 3.86 -6.92
C GLU A 200 -11.76 4.60 -5.62
N ILE A 201 -12.50 4.34 -4.53
CA ILE A 201 -12.20 4.92 -3.22
C ILE A 201 -10.80 4.50 -2.74
N LEU A 202 -10.42 3.23 -2.90
CA LEU A 202 -9.10 2.75 -2.50
C LEU A 202 -7.97 3.50 -3.23
N TYR A 203 -8.05 3.56 -4.56
CA TYR A 203 -6.97 4.08 -5.41
C TYR A 203 -6.91 5.60 -5.45
N GLU A 204 -8.05 6.30 -5.55
CA GLU A 204 -8.06 7.78 -5.60
C GLU A 204 -7.64 8.42 -4.27
N ASN A 205 -7.75 7.67 -3.16
CA ASN A 205 -7.37 8.13 -1.84
C ASN A 205 -5.98 7.63 -1.39
N ALA A 206 -5.25 6.92 -2.25
CA ALA A 206 -3.86 6.55 -1.97
C ALA A 206 -2.95 7.79 -1.96
N ASN A 207 -1.99 7.80 -1.02
CA ASN A 207 -0.97 8.83 -0.93
C ASN A 207 0.12 8.55 -1.95
N GLU A 208 0.36 9.52 -2.83
CA GLU A 208 1.45 9.46 -3.80
C GLU A 208 2.80 9.40 -3.06
N VAL A 209 3.79 8.68 -3.62
CA VAL A 209 5.12 8.60 -3.04
C VAL A 209 6.22 8.62 -4.12
N GLU A 210 7.16 9.54 -3.96
CA GLU A 210 8.32 9.73 -4.86
C GLU A 210 7.92 9.99 -6.33
N LYS A 211 7.68 8.93 -7.11
CA LYS A 211 7.34 9.02 -8.54
C LYS A 211 5.88 9.47 -8.68
N PRO A 212 5.59 10.52 -9.47
CA PRO A 212 4.22 10.93 -9.70
C PRO A 212 3.48 9.97 -10.64
N GLY A 213 2.25 9.64 -10.28
CA GLY A 213 1.37 8.73 -10.98
C GLY A 213 1.71 7.26 -10.76
N PHE A 214 0.95 6.39 -11.40
CA PHE A 214 1.12 4.94 -11.26
C PHE A 214 2.55 4.49 -11.57
N ASP A 215 3.07 3.60 -10.72
CA ASP A 215 4.39 3.00 -10.90
C ASP A 215 4.45 1.53 -10.44
N GLU A 216 5.48 0.82 -10.90
CA GLU A 216 5.64 -0.62 -10.64
C GLU A 216 6.01 -0.97 -9.18
N TRP A 217 6.49 0.00 -8.39
CA TRP A 217 6.99 -0.16 -7.02
C TRP A 217 5.94 0.15 -5.97
N THR A 218 5.02 1.07 -6.24
CA THR A 218 3.96 1.45 -5.29
C THR A 218 2.54 1.42 -5.85
N GLY A 219 2.37 1.10 -7.14
CA GLY A 219 1.08 1.07 -7.81
C GLY A 219 0.45 2.47 -7.85
N HIS A 220 -0.78 2.60 -7.35
CA HIS A 220 -1.49 3.87 -7.16
C HIS A 220 -0.99 4.71 -5.97
N GLY A 221 0.01 4.22 -5.21
CA GLY A 221 0.58 4.89 -4.03
C GLY A 221 0.36 4.09 -2.75
N VAL A 222 0.50 4.75 -1.61
CA VAL A 222 0.39 4.14 -0.27
C VAL A 222 -1.04 4.27 0.27
N LEU A 223 -1.61 3.17 0.76
CA LEU A 223 -2.90 3.14 1.46
C LEU A 223 -3.01 4.27 2.49
N SER A 224 -4.08 5.06 2.41
CA SER A 224 -4.42 6.10 3.39
C SER A 224 -5.83 5.89 3.94
N VAL A 225 -5.93 5.23 5.10
CA VAL A 225 -7.19 5.02 5.81
C VAL A 225 -7.84 6.37 6.19
N ALA A 226 -7.03 7.37 6.53
CA ALA A 226 -7.50 8.71 6.85
C ALA A 226 -8.21 9.36 5.66
N ARG A 227 -7.61 9.33 4.46
CA ARG A 227 -8.24 9.92 3.26
C ARG A 227 -9.47 9.13 2.82
N MET A 228 -9.41 7.81 2.81
CA MET A 228 -10.58 6.96 2.53
C MET A 228 -11.75 7.29 3.47
N SER A 229 -11.49 7.36 4.78
CA SER A 229 -12.54 7.59 5.79
C SER A 229 -13.07 9.02 5.79
N ASN A 230 -12.22 10.01 5.46
CA ASN A 230 -12.57 11.42 5.43
C ASN A 230 -13.04 11.94 4.06
N ARG A 231 -13.08 11.11 3.01
CA ARG A 231 -13.41 11.54 1.63
C ARG A 231 -14.71 12.37 1.47
N ASN A 232 -15.67 12.19 2.38
CA ASN A 232 -16.96 12.90 2.39
C ASN A 232 -17.02 14.06 3.41
N VAL A 233 -15.92 14.34 4.12
CA VAL A 233 -15.81 15.47 5.04
C VAL A 233 -15.46 16.69 4.20
N GLU A 234 -16.36 17.66 4.13
CA GLU A 234 -16.14 18.86 3.33
C GLU A 234 -15.06 19.78 3.92
N GLY A 235 -14.32 20.48 3.06
CA GLY A 235 -13.47 21.60 3.47
C GLY A 235 -12.12 21.25 4.09
N ILE A 236 -11.62 20.01 3.92
CA ILE A 236 -10.26 19.66 4.34
C ILE A 236 -9.29 20.21 3.29
N SER A 237 -8.49 21.20 3.68
CA SER A 237 -7.36 21.71 2.90
C SER A 237 -6.07 21.04 3.39
N ASP A 238 -5.43 20.23 2.55
CA ASP A 238 -4.22 19.48 2.92
C ASP A 238 -3.28 19.34 1.71
N ALA A 239 -2.19 20.11 1.71
CA ALA A 239 -1.14 20.05 0.69
C ALA A 239 0.05 19.23 1.21
N ALA A 240 0.42 18.18 0.49
CA ALA A 240 1.53 17.30 0.89
C ALA A 240 2.69 17.34 -0.10
N ILE A 241 3.93 17.44 0.40
CA ILE A 241 5.13 17.17 -0.40
C ILE A 241 5.38 15.66 -0.44
N VAL A 242 5.16 15.04 -1.60
CA VAL A 242 5.14 13.57 -1.69
C VAL A 242 6.50 12.95 -1.98
N GLY A 243 7.42 13.68 -2.60
CA GLY A 243 8.76 13.16 -2.84
C GLY A 243 9.59 13.91 -3.88
N TYR A 244 10.76 13.31 -4.13
CA TYR A 244 11.74 13.79 -5.09
C TYR A 244 12.05 12.67 -6.07
N TYR A 245 11.67 12.84 -7.34
CA TYR A 245 11.84 11.79 -8.33
C TYR A 245 12.93 12.14 -9.34
N PHE A 246 13.90 11.24 -9.48
CA PHE A 246 14.93 11.25 -10.51
C PHE A 246 14.66 10.10 -11.47
N ASP A 247 14.48 10.39 -12.76
CA ASP A 247 14.29 9.32 -13.73
C ASP A 247 15.61 8.55 -13.90
N PRO A 248 15.62 7.20 -13.74
CA PRO A 248 16.81 6.40 -13.95
C PRO A 248 17.45 6.54 -15.33
N GLN A 249 16.71 6.94 -16.35
CA GLN A 249 17.24 7.21 -17.69
C GLN A 249 18.06 8.51 -17.71
N ASP A 250 17.59 9.53 -17.02
CA ASP A 250 18.24 10.83 -16.93
C ASP A 250 19.54 10.78 -16.10
N LEU A 251 19.62 9.84 -15.14
CA LEU A 251 20.82 9.61 -14.32
C LEU A 251 22.01 8.99 -15.08
N LYS A 252 21.78 8.42 -16.27
CA LYS A 252 22.84 7.79 -17.08
C LYS A 252 23.60 8.80 -17.95
N GLY A 253 23.05 10.01 -18.14
CA GLY A 253 23.67 11.05 -18.94
C GLY A 253 24.76 11.81 -18.19
N GLY A 254 25.69 12.42 -18.92
CA GLY A 254 26.57 13.45 -18.39
C GLY A 254 25.88 14.82 -18.37
N GLY A 255 26.18 15.67 -17.39
CA GLY A 255 25.74 17.07 -17.35
C GLY A 255 24.61 17.35 -16.36
N THR A 256 23.53 17.99 -16.82
CA THR A 256 22.44 18.46 -15.96
C THR A 256 21.35 17.40 -15.83
N THR A 257 21.09 16.97 -14.59
CA THR A 257 20.09 15.94 -14.29
C THR A 257 18.77 16.60 -13.86
N PRO A 258 17.66 16.39 -14.59
CA PRO A 258 16.34 16.82 -14.14
C PRO A 258 15.84 15.98 -12.96
N PHE A 259 15.01 16.59 -12.12
CA PHE A 259 14.23 15.89 -11.10
C PHE A 259 12.89 16.58 -10.89
N LEU A 260 11.95 15.85 -10.30
CA LEU A 260 10.62 16.35 -9.99
C LEU A 260 10.47 16.56 -8.49
N VAL A 261 9.80 17.66 -8.11
CA VAL A 261 9.24 17.85 -6.78
C VAL A 261 7.73 17.88 -6.92
N THR A 262 7.05 16.97 -6.22
CA THR A 262 5.61 16.77 -6.38
C THR A 262 4.84 17.21 -5.13
N VAL A 263 3.75 17.92 -5.36
CA VAL A 263 2.73 18.27 -4.36
C VAL A 263 1.47 17.47 -4.67
N GLN A 264 0.83 16.87 -3.66
CA GLN A 264 -0.49 16.26 -3.77
C GLN A 264 -1.50 17.03 -2.93
N ASN A 265 -2.72 17.21 -3.43
CA ASN A 265 -3.86 17.60 -2.60
C ASN A 265 -4.40 16.35 -1.88
N GLN A 266 -4.04 16.18 -0.61
CA GLN A 266 -4.51 15.07 0.24
C GLN A 266 -5.84 15.37 0.95
N GLY A 267 -6.40 16.56 0.73
CA GLY A 267 -7.65 17.01 1.31
C GLY A 267 -8.88 16.66 0.47
N THR A 268 -9.98 17.33 0.77
CA THR A 268 -11.31 17.11 0.16
C THR A 268 -11.87 18.36 -0.53
N THR A 269 -11.13 19.46 -0.51
CA THR A 269 -11.48 20.70 -1.21
C THR A 269 -10.45 21.08 -2.25
N TRP A 270 -10.81 21.99 -3.16
CA TRP A 270 -9.87 22.57 -4.10
C TRP A 270 -8.83 23.42 -3.38
N LEU A 271 -7.55 23.11 -3.62
CA LEU A 271 -6.46 23.95 -3.15
C LEU A 271 -6.14 24.98 -4.22
N ASN A 272 -6.16 26.25 -3.81
CA ASN A 272 -5.89 27.38 -4.68
C ASN A 272 -4.71 28.19 -4.15
N ASN A 273 -3.94 28.80 -5.05
CA ASN A 273 -2.84 29.71 -4.70
C ASN A 273 -1.83 29.11 -3.72
N MET A 274 -1.26 27.95 -4.04
CA MET A 274 -0.18 27.38 -3.23
C MET A 274 1.18 27.94 -3.67
N ASN A 275 2.06 28.20 -2.71
CA ASN A 275 3.47 28.50 -2.98
C ASN A 275 4.32 27.29 -2.58
N LEU A 276 5.01 26.72 -3.56
CA LEU A 276 6.03 25.68 -3.38
C LEU A 276 7.42 26.32 -3.40
N GLN A 277 8.13 26.25 -2.28
CA GLN A 277 9.53 26.61 -2.15
C GLN A 277 10.40 25.35 -2.20
N VAL A 278 11.46 25.37 -3.02
CA VAL A 278 12.45 24.30 -3.15
C VAL A 278 13.85 24.87 -3.00
N ILE A 279 14.63 24.30 -2.07
CA ILE A 279 16.01 24.70 -1.77
C ILE A 279 16.95 23.49 -1.95
N TYR A 280 17.95 23.64 -2.80
CA TYR A 280 18.94 22.59 -3.09
C TYR A 280 20.24 23.19 -3.65
N LYS A 281 21.42 22.66 -3.29
CA LYS A 281 22.74 23.18 -3.72
C LYS A 281 22.90 24.72 -3.60
N GLY A 282 22.32 25.34 -2.58
CA GLY A 282 22.34 26.79 -2.38
C GLY A 282 21.44 27.59 -3.33
N ILE A 283 20.68 26.92 -4.19
CA ILE A 283 19.65 27.49 -5.05
C ILE A 283 18.32 27.47 -4.31
N GLU A 284 17.58 28.57 -4.40
CA GLU A 284 16.20 28.69 -3.93
C GLU A 284 15.29 28.97 -5.13
N LYS A 285 14.20 28.21 -5.24
CA LYS A 285 13.17 28.36 -6.27
C LYS A 285 11.80 28.43 -5.61
N GLU A 286 10.94 29.29 -6.15
CA GLU A 286 9.55 29.40 -5.74
C GLU A 286 8.64 29.19 -6.95
N TYR A 287 7.56 28.45 -6.74
CA TYR A 287 6.57 28.11 -7.75
C TYR A 287 5.17 28.41 -7.22
N LEU A 288 4.34 29.03 -8.06
CA LEU A 288 2.92 29.21 -7.79
C LEU A 288 2.14 28.04 -8.41
N ILE A 289 1.43 27.29 -7.59
CA ILE A 289 0.49 26.26 -8.03
C ILE A 289 -0.92 26.83 -7.89
N SER A 290 -1.57 27.04 -9.02
CA SER A 290 -2.80 27.85 -9.09
C SER A 290 -4.02 27.10 -8.54
N ASN A 291 -4.20 25.84 -8.94
CA ASN A 291 -5.36 25.02 -8.58
C ASN A 291 -4.96 23.54 -8.56
N LEU A 292 -5.45 22.80 -7.57
CA LEU A 292 -5.26 21.36 -7.43
C LEU A 292 -6.54 20.73 -6.85
N ARG A 293 -7.21 19.86 -7.59
CA ARG A 293 -8.43 19.18 -7.10
C ARG A 293 -8.06 18.08 -6.08
N PRO A 294 -9.00 17.60 -5.25
CA PRO A 294 -8.74 16.50 -4.32
C PRO A 294 -8.08 15.29 -5.02
N GLY A 295 -7.02 14.75 -4.42
CA GLY A 295 -6.24 13.63 -4.92
C GLY A 295 -5.24 13.94 -6.04
N GLU A 296 -5.37 15.09 -6.71
CA GLU A 296 -4.49 15.46 -7.83
C GLU A 296 -3.08 15.80 -7.37
N THR A 297 -2.10 15.53 -8.23
CA THR A 297 -0.70 15.85 -8.04
C THR A 297 -0.22 16.91 -9.03
N ARG A 298 0.72 17.74 -8.59
CA ARG A 298 1.43 18.72 -9.43
C ARG A 298 2.92 18.56 -9.22
N SER A 299 3.66 18.31 -10.29
CA SER A 299 5.11 18.21 -10.27
C SER A 299 5.77 19.42 -10.91
N GLU A 300 6.74 20.01 -10.22
CA GLU A 300 7.63 21.02 -10.76
C GLU A 300 8.98 20.38 -11.12
N ARG A 301 9.47 20.68 -12.33
CA ARG A 301 10.73 20.14 -12.85
C ARG A 301 11.87 21.08 -12.51
N LEU A 302 12.87 20.56 -11.79
CA LEU A 302 14.10 21.23 -11.42
C LEU A 302 15.31 20.48 -11.99
N TYR A 303 16.49 21.06 -11.82
CA TYR A 303 17.71 20.61 -12.46
C TYR A 303 18.90 20.69 -11.52
N VAL A 304 19.68 19.62 -11.45
CA VAL A 304 20.94 19.57 -10.73
C VAL A 304 22.09 19.57 -11.74
N GLU A 305 22.95 20.58 -11.69
CA GLU A 305 24.14 20.65 -12.55
C GLU A 305 25.33 19.87 -11.96
N GLY A 306 26.11 19.26 -12.85
CA GLY A 306 27.43 18.67 -12.57
C GLY A 306 27.43 17.15 -12.39
N SER A 307 28.63 16.56 -12.33
CA SER A 307 28.82 15.15 -12.01
C SER A 307 28.28 14.85 -10.60
N HIS A 308 27.44 13.82 -10.50
CA HIS A 308 26.95 13.28 -9.23
C HIS A 308 27.86 12.14 -8.77
N GLY A 309 27.93 11.86 -7.45
CA GLY A 309 28.66 10.72 -6.89
C GLY A 309 29.62 11.03 -5.75
N ASP A 310 30.12 12.27 -5.63
CA ASP A 310 31.11 12.63 -4.59
C ASP A 310 30.48 13.20 -3.31
N GLU A 311 29.32 13.87 -3.42
CA GLU A 311 28.61 14.46 -2.28
C GLU A 311 27.09 14.19 -2.36
N PRO A 312 26.45 13.85 -1.23
CA PRO A 312 24.99 13.69 -1.17
C PRO A 312 24.24 14.98 -1.51
N LEU A 313 23.17 14.86 -2.29
CA LEU A 313 22.29 15.97 -2.62
C LEU A 313 21.29 16.21 -1.50
N SER A 314 21.38 17.36 -0.84
CA SER A 314 20.37 17.80 0.13
C SER A 314 19.30 18.66 -0.53
N ILE A 315 18.04 18.26 -0.38
CA ILE A 315 16.86 18.97 -0.89
C ILE A 315 15.92 19.25 0.27
N TYR A 316 15.48 20.50 0.37
CA TYR A 316 14.43 20.95 1.26
C TYR A 316 13.29 21.51 0.43
N SER A 317 12.05 21.12 0.73
CA SER A 317 10.86 21.67 0.09
C SER A 317 9.81 22.01 1.13
N LYS A 318 9.09 23.09 0.88
CA LYS A 318 7.95 23.52 1.68
C LYS A 318 6.84 24.01 0.76
N VAL A 319 5.64 23.46 0.91
CA VAL A 319 4.42 24.03 0.32
C VAL A 319 3.62 24.79 1.37
N ARG A 320 2.91 25.83 0.95
CA ARG A 320 1.95 26.57 1.77
C ARG A 320 0.74 26.93 0.92
N ILE A 321 -0.45 26.78 1.49
CA ILE A 321 -1.69 27.27 0.91
C ILE A 321 -1.86 28.74 1.33
N VAL A 322 -1.93 29.68 0.37
CA VAL A 322 -2.01 31.10 0.71
C VAL A 322 -3.42 31.46 1.18
N GLY A 323 -3.52 31.95 2.42
CA GLY A 323 -4.78 32.44 2.99
C GLY A 323 -5.72 31.34 3.50
N GLN A 324 -5.22 30.11 3.66
CA GLN A 324 -5.95 29.00 4.29
C GLN A 324 -5.01 28.26 5.24
N ASP A 325 -5.58 27.71 6.31
CA ASP A 325 -4.86 26.78 7.18
C ASP A 325 -4.82 25.39 6.54
N ASP A 326 -3.72 24.69 6.74
CA ASP A 326 -3.54 23.32 6.30
C ASP A 326 -3.87 22.36 7.45
N HIS A 327 -4.64 21.32 7.14
CA HIS A 327 -5.09 20.33 8.11
C HIS A 327 -3.96 19.47 8.67
N THR A 328 -2.94 19.16 7.86
CA THR A 328 -1.84 18.24 8.22
C THR A 328 -0.48 18.93 7.99
N PRO A 329 -0.16 20.01 8.73
CA PRO A 329 0.99 20.85 8.41
C PRO A 329 2.35 20.15 8.48
N GLU A 330 2.44 18.94 9.03
CA GLU A 330 3.65 18.13 9.07
C GLU A 330 4.06 17.59 7.68
N ASN A 331 3.10 17.34 6.78
CA ASN A 331 3.38 16.83 5.43
C ASN A 331 3.70 17.94 4.41
N ASN A 332 3.54 19.20 4.80
CA ASN A 332 3.86 20.39 4.00
C ASN A 332 5.37 20.59 3.79
N VAL A 333 6.22 19.89 4.57
CA VAL A 333 7.67 20.06 4.56
C VAL A 333 8.35 18.72 4.35
N ARG A 334 9.31 18.68 3.43
CA ARG A 334 10.18 17.52 3.23
C ARG A 334 11.63 17.94 3.23
N ARG A 335 12.46 17.14 3.92
CA ARG A 335 13.92 17.23 3.85
C ARG A 335 14.47 15.86 3.51
N SER A 336 15.29 15.79 2.48
CA SER A 336 15.96 14.55 2.09
C SER A 336 17.42 14.81 1.75
N THR A 337 18.25 13.83 2.09
CA THR A 337 19.63 13.74 1.65
C THR A 337 19.71 12.50 0.77
N LEU A 338 20.01 12.69 -0.51
CA LEU A 338 19.95 11.68 -1.55
C LEU A 338 21.36 11.35 -2.03
N GLU A 339 21.66 10.06 -2.10
CA GLU A 339 22.87 9.57 -2.77
C GLU A 339 22.50 9.30 -4.24
N LEU A 340 23.06 10.11 -5.13
CA LEU A 340 22.87 9.93 -6.56
C LEU A 340 24.01 9.06 -7.11
N PRO A 341 23.71 8.11 -8.02
CA PRO A 341 24.75 7.25 -8.59
C PRO A 341 25.79 8.08 -9.35
N ALA A 342 27.04 7.63 -9.31
CA ALA A 342 28.10 8.25 -10.10
C ALA A 342 27.79 8.14 -11.60
N GLN A 343 27.95 9.24 -12.33
CA GLN A 343 27.88 9.20 -13.80
C GLN A 343 29.04 8.33 -14.30
N ARG A 344 28.71 7.24 -15.02
CA ARG A 344 29.69 6.31 -15.60
C ARG A 344 30.14 6.74 -16.99
#